data_AF-G8R5K3-F1
#
_entry.id   AF-G8R5K3-F1
#
_cell.length_a   1.000
_cell.length_b   1.000
_cell.length_c   1.000
_cell.angle_alpha   90.00
_cell.angle_beta   90.00
_cell.angle_gamma   90.00
#
_symmetry.space_group_name_H-M   'P 1'
#
loop_
_entity.id
_entity.type
_entity.pdbx_description
1 polymer ?
#
loop_
_entity_poly.entity_id
_entity_poly.type
_entity_poly.pdbx_seq_one_letter_code
_entity_poly.pdbx_strand_id
1 'polypeptide(L)'
;MNSCCSFDKKDLEFDNQELRHFADYETGDTIFFESNSGNIDTIKIMGYENEKFDNCGGLISRQPSNTRWVTIKHLPKDKWHGTSQDMTKEAEIEIDYQGLLWISKYPIGKTIQYNIDFKDFHSTTDSLIGQFNTGPLELNNLTLTNYYKVQHGYPERIKDSTEIEVVYWTDQDGLVAYRNKGGEIWTKKK
;
A
#
# COMPACT_ATOMS: atom_id res chain seq x y z
N MET A 1 39.25 -3.65 -0.02
CA MET A 1 38.17 -4.30 -0.79
C MET A 1 37.15 -3.22 -1.13
N ASN A 2 37.25 -2.61 -2.32
CA ASN A 2 36.30 -1.59 -2.78
C ASN A 2 35.14 -2.30 -3.49
N SER A 3 33.99 -2.38 -2.84
CA SER A 3 32.77 -2.88 -3.47
C SER A 3 32.14 -1.76 -4.29
N CYS A 4 32.15 -1.92 -5.62
CA CYS A 4 31.62 -0.98 -6.60
C CYS A 4 30.09 -1.06 -6.69
N CYS A 5 29.36 -0.41 -5.77
CA CYS A 5 27.96 -0.04 -6.04
C CYS A 5 27.94 1.42 -6.49
N SER A 6 27.83 1.62 -7.82
CA SER A 6 27.68 2.93 -8.45
C SER A 6 26.29 3.01 -9.07
N PHE A 7 25.50 4.00 -8.68
CA PHE A 7 24.20 4.31 -9.26
C PHE A 7 24.03 5.85 -9.34
N ASP A 8 23.17 6.35 -10.23
CA ASP A 8 22.86 7.78 -10.26
C ASP A 8 21.85 8.09 -9.15
N LYS A 9 22.10 9.11 -8.32
CA LYS A 9 21.13 9.53 -7.30
C LYS A 9 19.74 9.84 -7.89
N LYS A 10 19.67 10.23 -9.17
CA LYS A 10 18.40 10.42 -9.90
C LYS A 10 17.60 9.13 -10.05
N ASP A 11 18.24 7.96 -10.08
CA ASP A 11 17.55 6.66 -10.15
C ASP A 11 16.75 6.38 -8.85
N LEU A 12 16.99 7.14 -7.76
CA LEU A 12 16.19 7.10 -6.53
C LEU A 12 14.98 8.03 -6.56
N GLU A 13 14.90 8.97 -7.51
CA GLU A 13 13.82 9.95 -7.53
C GLU A 13 12.59 9.38 -8.21
N PHE A 14 11.42 9.55 -7.58
CA PHE A 14 10.15 9.17 -8.17
C PHE A 14 9.71 10.18 -9.23
N ASP A 15 9.12 9.70 -10.32
CA ASP A 15 8.40 10.56 -11.26
C ASP A 15 6.89 10.62 -10.94
N ASN A 16 6.18 11.51 -11.63
CA ASN A 16 4.74 11.70 -11.43
C ASN A 16 3.91 10.49 -11.85
N GLN A 17 4.39 9.68 -12.80
CA GLN A 17 3.69 8.48 -13.24
C GLN A 17 3.78 7.40 -12.17
N GLU A 18 4.94 7.23 -11.53
CA GLU A 18 5.13 6.29 -10.43
C GLU A 18 4.31 6.70 -9.20
N LEU A 19 4.19 8.00 -8.92
CA LEU A 19 3.44 8.52 -7.77
C LEU A 19 1.93 8.67 -8.01
N ARG A 20 1.44 8.46 -9.23
CA ARG A 20 0.02 8.66 -9.56
C ARG A 20 -0.92 7.85 -8.65
N HIS A 21 -0.47 6.69 -8.18
CA HIS A 21 -1.24 5.82 -7.28
C HIS A 21 -1.56 6.44 -5.91
N PHE A 22 -0.94 7.56 -5.56
CA PHE A 22 -1.22 8.32 -4.33
C PHE A 22 -2.17 9.51 -4.55
N ALA A 23 -2.54 9.83 -5.79
CA ALA A 23 -3.04 11.15 -6.17
C ALA A 23 -4.33 11.61 -5.47
N ASP A 24 -5.16 10.69 -4.98
CA ASP A 24 -6.46 11.00 -4.35
C ASP A 24 -6.44 10.93 -2.81
N TYR A 25 -5.28 10.70 -2.19
CA TYR A 25 -5.20 10.71 -0.73
C TYR A 25 -4.72 12.07 -0.21
N GLU A 26 -5.53 12.72 0.61
CA GLU A 26 -5.11 13.88 1.40
C GLU A 26 -5.04 13.52 2.89
N THR A 27 -4.09 14.12 3.60
CA THR A 27 -3.98 13.90 5.04
C THR A 27 -5.24 14.39 5.75
N GLY A 28 -5.86 13.51 6.53
CA GLY A 28 -7.11 13.79 7.22
C GLY A 28 -8.35 13.23 6.52
N ASP A 29 -8.25 12.80 5.26
CA ASP A 29 -9.36 12.19 4.53
C ASP A 29 -9.91 10.98 5.27
N THR A 30 -11.23 10.84 5.20
CA THR A 30 -11.94 9.68 5.74
C THR A 30 -12.61 8.95 4.60
N ILE A 31 -12.22 7.70 4.38
CA ILE A 31 -12.72 6.87 3.29
C ILE A 31 -13.65 5.83 3.88
N PHE A 32 -14.85 5.74 3.32
CA PHE A 32 -15.87 4.78 3.71
C PHE A 32 -15.99 3.68 2.66
N PHE A 33 -16.00 2.43 3.10
CA PHE A 33 -16.31 1.29 2.27
C PHE A 33 -17.63 0.69 2.71
N GLU A 34 -18.52 0.43 1.77
CA GLU A 34 -19.82 -0.20 2.02
C GLU A 34 -19.84 -1.60 1.44
N SER A 35 -20.19 -2.58 2.26
CA SER A 35 -20.39 -3.95 1.80
C SER A 35 -21.70 -4.10 1.04
N ASN A 36 -21.84 -5.17 0.24
CA ASN A 36 -23.12 -5.56 -0.34
C ASN A 36 -24.19 -5.93 0.70
N SER A 37 -23.81 -6.13 1.96
CA SER A 37 -24.71 -6.37 3.09
C SER A 37 -25.08 -5.09 3.86
N GLY A 38 -24.54 -3.93 3.47
CA GLY A 38 -24.81 -2.63 4.09
C GLY A 38 -23.93 -2.31 5.32
N ASN A 39 -22.90 -3.11 5.58
CA ASN A 39 -21.92 -2.82 6.62
C ASN A 39 -20.97 -1.72 6.15
N ILE A 40 -20.50 -0.90 7.08
CA ILE A 40 -19.55 0.19 6.81
C ILE A 40 -18.21 -0.13 7.45
N ASP A 41 -17.17 -0.04 6.62
CA ASP A 41 -15.77 -0.02 7.04
C ASP A 41 -15.20 1.36 6.76
N THR A 42 -14.24 1.81 7.57
CA THR A 42 -13.77 3.18 7.51
C THR A 42 -12.30 3.28 7.83
N ILE A 43 -11.58 4.01 6.99
CA ILE A 43 -10.20 4.39 7.26
C ILE A 43 -10.05 5.90 7.24
N LYS A 44 -9.04 6.38 7.97
CA LYS A 44 -8.58 7.76 7.90
C LYS A 44 -7.15 7.78 7.35
N ILE A 45 -6.88 8.64 6.37
CA ILE A 45 -5.53 8.91 5.90
C ILE A 45 -4.80 9.72 6.96
N MET A 46 -3.73 9.15 7.52
CA MET A 46 -2.96 9.77 8.59
C MET A 46 -1.81 10.62 8.04
N GLY A 47 -1.30 10.27 6.86
CA GLY A 47 -0.29 11.05 6.17
C GLY A 47 0.52 10.23 5.19
N TYR A 48 1.73 10.73 4.94
CA TYR A 48 2.70 10.12 4.05
C TYR A 48 4.04 10.04 4.75
N GLU A 49 4.72 8.93 4.52
CA GLU A 49 6.06 8.70 5.06
C GLU A 49 7.02 8.36 3.92
N ASN A 50 8.31 8.59 4.19
CA ASN A 50 9.36 8.42 3.21
C ASN A 50 10.64 7.95 3.90
N GLU A 51 11.17 6.81 3.48
CA GLU A 51 12.47 6.30 3.90
C GLU A 51 13.41 6.27 2.69
N LYS A 52 14.51 7.01 2.77
CA LYS A 52 15.53 7.03 1.73
C LYS A 52 16.86 6.55 2.29
N PHE A 53 17.41 5.53 1.67
CA PHE A 53 18.74 5.01 1.94
C PHE A 53 19.57 5.18 0.67
N ASP A 54 20.47 6.17 0.64
CA ASP A 54 21.32 6.46 -0.53
C ASP A 54 22.77 5.98 -0.37
N ASN A 55 23.07 5.26 0.72
CA ASN A 55 24.39 4.75 1.03
C ASN A 55 24.64 3.40 0.35
N CYS A 56 25.75 3.29 -0.37
CA CYS A 56 26.34 2.02 -0.74
C CYS A 56 27.34 1.59 0.34
N GLY A 57 26.93 0.74 1.28
CA GLY A 57 27.89 0.10 2.18
C GLY A 57 28.56 -1.11 1.53
N GLY A 58 29.41 -1.81 2.30
CA GLY A 58 30.06 -3.06 1.87
C GLY A 58 29.07 -4.23 1.70
N LEU A 59 29.59 -5.45 1.58
CA LEU A 59 28.85 -6.69 1.24
C LEU A 59 27.58 -7.02 2.07
N ILE A 60 27.31 -6.34 3.19
CA ILE A 60 26.18 -6.61 4.10
C ILE A 60 25.27 -5.37 4.26
N SER A 61 25.53 -4.26 3.56
CA SER A 61 24.62 -3.11 3.67
C SER A 61 23.31 -3.34 2.92
N ARG A 62 22.22 -2.80 3.45
CA ARG A 62 20.95 -2.65 2.71
C ARG A 62 21.25 -2.05 1.34
N GLN A 63 20.58 -2.53 0.30
CA GLN A 63 20.70 -1.89 -1.02
C GLN A 63 20.14 -0.45 -0.94
N PRO A 64 20.71 0.51 -1.69
CA PRO A 64 20.13 1.83 -1.81
C PRO A 64 18.66 1.74 -2.23
N SER A 65 17.80 2.54 -1.60
CA SER A 65 16.38 2.55 -1.88
C SER A 65 15.74 3.90 -1.56
N ASN A 66 14.66 4.21 -2.24
CA ASN A 66 13.75 5.29 -1.85
C ASN A 66 12.35 4.70 -1.77
N THR A 67 11.75 4.77 -0.59
CA THR A 67 10.46 4.14 -0.30
C THR A 67 9.50 5.21 0.21
N ARG A 68 8.30 5.25 -0.37
CA ARG A 68 7.21 6.14 0.04
C ARG A 68 5.96 5.34 0.32
N TRP A 69 5.20 5.75 1.32
CA TRP A 69 3.93 5.11 1.63
C TRP A 69 2.90 6.08 2.21
N VAL A 70 1.63 5.75 2.00
CA VAL A 70 0.50 6.41 2.66
C VAL A 70 0.15 5.65 3.92
N THR A 71 -0.03 6.34 5.05
CA THR A 71 -0.42 5.69 6.32
C THR A 71 -1.91 5.86 6.59
N ILE A 72 -2.51 4.82 7.16
CA ILE A 72 -3.95 4.75 7.41
C ILE A 72 -4.24 4.30 8.84
N LYS A 73 -5.35 4.82 9.38
CA LYS A 73 -5.92 4.41 10.66
C LYS A 73 -7.30 3.80 10.42
N HIS A 74 -7.54 2.60 10.93
CA HIS A 74 -8.86 1.97 10.86
C HIS A 74 -9.80 2.51 11.95
N LEU A 75 -11.07 2.75 11.59
CA LEU A 75 -12.08 3.32 12.48
C LEU A 75 -13.26 2.35 12.68
N PRO A 76 -13.96 2.42 13.83
CA PRO A 76 -13.67 3.29 14.99
C PRO A 76 -12.54 2.77 15.87
N LYS A 77 -12.18 1.49 15.76
CA LYS A 77 -11.12 0.86 16.53
C LYS A 77 -10.03 0.36 15.59
N ASP A 78 -8.85 0.91 15.75
CA ASP A 78 -7.67 0.45 15.04
C ASP A 78 -7.04 -0.74 15.77
N LYS A 79 -6.82 -1.83 15.05
CA LYS A 79 -6.07 -3.00 15.52
C LYS A 79 -4.86 -3.30 14.63
N TRP A 80 -4.67 -2.53 13.56
CA TRP A 80 -3.63 -2.71 12.56
C TRP A 80 -2.63 -1.56 12.67
N HIS A 81 -2.05 -1.44 13.86
CA HIS A 81 -0.99 -0.48 14.14
C HIS A 81 0.11 -1.14 14.95
N GLY A 82 1.33 -0.67 14.76
CA GLY A 82 2.47 -0.93 15.62
C GLY A 82 2.57 0.10 16.74
N THR A 83 3.61 -0.05 17.55
CA THR A 83 4.07 0.98 18.47
C THR A 83 5.59 0.94 18.50
N SER A 84 6.21 2.11 18.42
CA SER A 84 7.66 2.26 18.53
C SER A 84 8.01 3.13 19.74
N GLN A 85 9.24 2.99 20.23
CA GLN A 85 9.76 3.78 21.34
C GLN A 85 11.22 4.12 21.08
N ASP A 86 11.53 5.41 20.99
CA ASP A 86 12.91 5.88 20.94
C ASP A 86 13.49 5.90 22.36
N MET A 87 14.40 4.97 22.64
CA MET A 87 15.08 4.85 23.93
C MET A 87 16.09 5.98 24.21
N THR A 88 16.36 6.86 23.23
CA THR A 88 17.35 7.96 23.33
C THR A 88 16.74 9.34 23.58
N LYS A 89 15.43 9.47 23.36
CA LYS A 89 14.62 10.63 23.76
C LYS A 89 13.70 10.17 24.89
N GLU A 90 13.09 11.07 25.65
CA GLU A 90 12.22 10.68 26.78
C GLU A 90 11.00 9.85 26.30
N ALA A 91 11.19 8.54 26.15
CA ALA A 91 10.28 7.39 26.23
C ALA A 91 8.80 7.53 25.77
N GLU A 92 8.45 8.46 24.87
CA GLU A 92 7.11 8.52 24.32
C GLU A 92 6.88 7.34 23.37
N ILE A 93 5.76 6.65 23.56
CA ILE A 93 5.33 5.56 22.69
C ILE A 93 4.67 6.20 21.47
N GLU A 94 5.28 6.04 20.30
CA GLU A 94 4.71 6.49 19.04
C GLU A 94 3.80 5.39 18.46
N ILE A 95 2.71 5.78 17.81
CA ILE A 95 1.82 4.85 17.11
C ILE A 95 2.27 4.76 15.66
N ASP A 96 2.66 3.56 15.24
CA ASP A 96 3.04 3.30 13.85
C ASP A 96 1.80 2.83 13.08
N TYR A 97 1.17 3.71 12.32
CA TYR A 97 -0.01 3.38 11.52
C TYR A 97 0.35 2.44 10.35
N GLN A 98 -0.59 1.57 9.94
CA GLN A 98 -0.40 0.69 8.77
C GLN A 98 -0.17 1.54 7.51
N GLY A 99 0.87 1.20 6.73
CA GLY A 99 1.06 1.78 5.40
C GLY A 99 0.18 1.09 4.37
N LEU A 100 -0.74 1.80 3.73
CA LEU A 100 -1.70 1.23 2.77
C LEU A 100 -1.05 0.80 1.46
N LEU A 101 -0.29 1.70 0.85
CA LEU A 101 0.46 1.46 -0.38
C LEU A 101 1.88 1.96 -0.17
N TRP A 102 2.84 1.08 -0.38
CA TRP A 102 4.27 1.38 -0.41
C TRP A 102 4.77 1.29 -1.86
N ILE A 103 5.54 2.28 -2.28
CA ILE A 103 6.32 2.21 -3.53
C ILE A 103 7.79 2.33 -3.16
N SER A 104 8.59 1.36 -3.57
CA SER A 104 10.04 1.33 -3.33
C SER A 104 10.80 1.32 -4.66
N LYS A 105 11.70 2.28 -4.85
CA LYS A 105 12.66 2.30 -5.96
C LYS A 105 14.01 1.79 -5.51
N TYR A 106 14.56 0.85 -6.26
CA TYR A 106 15.91 0.33 -6.09
C TYR A 106 16.72 0.70 -7.34
N PRO A 107 17.74 1.56 -7.21
CA PRO A 107 18.50 2.04 -8.36
C PRO A 107 19.44 0.95 -8.89
N ILE A 108 19.86 0.02 -8.02
CA ILE A 108 20.57 -1.20 -8.43
C ILE A 108 19.53 -2.15 -9.02
N GLY A 109 19.67 -2.46 -10.32
CA GLY A 109 18.68 -3.26 -11.06
C GLY A 109 17.49 -2.45 -11.61
N LYS A 110 17.36 -1.17 -11.24
CA LYS A 110 16.31 -0.25 -11.70
C LYS A 110 14.91 -0.82 -11.51
N THR A 111 14.65 -1.38 -10.34
CA THR A 111 13.37 -2.01 -10.03
C THR A 111 12.49 -1.07 -9.21
N ILE A 112 11.18 -1.20 -9.43
CA ILE A 112 10.14 -0.58 -8.64
C ILE A 112 9.30 -1.69 -8.08
N GLN A 113 9.09 -1.66 -6.77
CA GLN A 113 8.26 -2.59 -6.05
C GLN A 113 7.09 -1.87 -5.43
N TYR A 114 5.91 -2.47 -5.52
CA TYR A 114 4.69 -2.03 -4.88
C TYR A 114 4.34 -3.02 -3.77
N ASN A 115 3.99 -2.51 -2.59
CA ASN A 115 3.42 -3.33 -1.52
C ASN A 115 2.08 -2.73 -1.10
N ILE A 116 1.05 -3.55 -0.98
CA ILE A 116 -0.24 -3.16 -0.43
C ILE A 116 -0.46 -3.91 0.87
N ASP A 117 -0.70 -3.17 1.94
CA ASP A 117 -1.16 -3.71 3.22
C ASP A 117 -2.50 -3.07 3.58
N PHE A 118 -3.53 -3.89 3.77
CA PHE A 118 -4.84 -3.39 4.16
C PHE A 118 -5.55 -4.40 5.05
N LYS A 119 -5.64 -4.09 6.35
CA LYS A 119 -6.06 -5.04 7.38
C LYS A 119 -5.14 -6.28 7.38
N ASP A 120 -5.70 -7.44 7.07
CA ASP A 120 -5.06 -8.75 6.93
C ASP A 120 -4.53 -9.02 5.50
N PHE A 121 -4.90 -8.19 4.52
CA PHE A 121 -4.39 -8.31 3.16
C PHE A 121 -2.94 -7.85 3.07
N HIS A 122 -2.11 -8.66 2.41
CA HIS A 122 -0.75 -8.29 2.02
C HIS A 122 -0.47 -8.72 0.58
N SER A 123 0.13 -7.85 -0.22
CA SER A 123 0.61 -8.20 -1.56
C SER A 123 1.85 -7.40 -1.94
N THR A 124 2.79 -8.04 -2.63
CA THR A 124 4.00 -7.44 -3.17
C THR A 124 4.09 -7.74 -4.65
N THR A 125 4.30 -6.71 -5.47
CA THR A 125 4.39 -6.82 -6.93
C THR A 125 5.54 -5.97 -7.48
N ASP A 126 6.18 -6.46 -8.54
CA ASP A 126 7.25 -5.75 -9.23
C ASP A 126 6.69 -5.07 -10.49
N SER A 127 7.19 -3.87 -10.81
CA SER A 127 6.87 -3.06 -12.00
C SER A 127 5.45 -2.48 -12.09
N LEU A 128 4.41 -3.24 -11.73
CA LEU A 128 3.01 -2.82 -11.72
C LEU A 128 2.35 -3.23 -10.41
N ILE A 129 1.45 -2.40 -9.89
CA ILE A 129 0.72 -2.66 -8.64
C ILE A 129 -0.08 -3.97 -8.66
N GLY A 130 -0.52 -4.44 -9.83
CA GLY A 130 -1.16 -5.74 -10.03
C GLY A 130 -1.58 -5.97 -11.48
N GLN A 131 -2.56 -6.84 -11.70
CA GLN A 131 -3.06 -7.13 -13.04
C GLN A 131 -3.94 -5.97 -13.54
N PHE A 132 -3.47 -5.24 -14.56
CA PHE A 132 -4.25 -4.15 -15.16
C PHE A 132 -5.35 -4.68 -16.08
N ASN A 133 -6.55 -4.10 -15.97
CA ASN A 133 -7.74 -4.47 -16.71
C ASN A 133 -8.45 -3.22 -17.24
N THR A 134 -8.86 -3.26 -18.51
CA THR A 134 -9.54 -2.13 -19.19
C THR A 134 -11.04 -2.37 -19.39
N GLY A 135 -11.49 -3.62 -19.35
CA GLY A 135 -12.90 -3.98 -19.48
C GLY A 135 -13.74 -3.55 -18.26
N PRO A 136 -15.06 -3.36 -18.44
CA PRO A 136 -15.93 -2.99 -17.34
C PRO A 136 -15.99 -4.12 -16.30
N LEU A 137 -15.99 -3.73 -15.03
CA LEU A 137 -16.22 -4.63 -13.90
C LEU A 137 -17.27 -4.00 -12.99
N GLU A 138 -18.35 -4.74 -12.73
CA GLU A 138 -19.37 -4.35 -11.77
C GLU A 138 -19.03 -4.95 -10.39
N LEU A 139 -18.91 -4.08 -9.39
CA LEU A 139 -18.74 -4.42 -7.98
C LEU A 139 -19.81 -3.66 -7.20
N ASN A 140 -20.84 -4.34 -6.68
CA ASN A 140 -21.98 -3.70 -6.01
C ASN A 140 -22.64 -2.60 -6.88
N ASN A 141 -22.50 -1.34 -6.46
CA ASN A 141 -22.99 -0.13 -7.11
C ASN A 141 -21.88 0.64 -7.86
N LEU A 142 -20.71 0.04 -8.01
CA LEU A 142 -19.52 0.63 -8.62
C LEU A 142 -19.16 -0.09 -9.93
N THR A 143 -19.20 0.66 -11.02
CA THR A 143 -18.65 0.22 -12.31
C THR A 143 -17.21 0.73 -12.44
N LEU A 144 -16.26 -0.19 -12.55
CA LEU A 144 -14.84 0.11 -12.75
C LEU A 144 -14.42 -0.08 -14.21
N THR A 145 -13.58 0.81 -14.70
CA THR A 145 -12.77 0.64 -15.92
C THR A 145 -11.35 1.10 -15.61
N ASN A 146 -10.34 0.59 -16.33
CA ASN A 146 -8.93 0.93 -16.12
C ASN A 146 -8.49 0.74 -14.65
N TYR A 147 -8.59 -0.48 -14.16
CA TYR A 147 -8.30 -0.83 -12.78
C TYR A 147 -7.24 -1.92 -12.68
N TYR A 148 -6.59 -2.01 -11.54
CA TYR A 148 -5.74 -3.11 -11.15
C TYR A 148 -6.50 -4.06 -10.24
N LYS A 149 -6.40 -5.35 -10.54
CA LYS A 149 -6.82 -6.43 -9.65
C LYS A 149 -5.58 -6.99 -8.97
N VAL A 150 -5.54 -6.94 -7.65
CA VAL A 150 -4.40 -7.43 -6.86
C VAL A 150 -4.89 -8.56 -5.99
N GLN A 151 -4.28 -9.74 -6.15
CA GLN A 151 -4.53 -10.88 -5.29
C GLN A 151 -3.64 -10.79 -4.05
N HIS A 152 -4.10 -11.39 -2.95
CA HIS A 152 -3.26 -11.56 -1.78
C HIS A 152 -2.00 -12.36 -2.17
N GLY A 153 -0.84 -11.92 -1.69
CA GLY A 153 0.44 -12.58 -1.96
C GLY A 153 0.59 -13.99 -1.37
N TYR A 154 -0.29 -14.38 -0.46
CA TYR A 154 -0.30 -15.70 0.20
C TYR A 154 -1.72 -16.29 0.23
N PRO A 155 -2.33 -16.58 -0.94
CA PRO A 155 -3.72 -17.04 -1.01
C PRO A 155 -3.96 -18.34 -0.22
N GLU A 156 -2.92 -19.16 -0.02
CA GLU A 156 -2.97 -20.38 0.78
C GLU A 156 -3.11 -20.13 2.29
N ARG A 157 -2.81 -18.91 2.76
CA ARG A 157 -2.94 -18.51 4.17
C ARG A 157 -4.32 -18.00 4.52
N ILE A 158 -5.11 -17.62 3.51
CA ILE A 158 -6.48 -17.14 3.69
C ILE A 158 -7.38 -18.33 4.00
N LYS A 159 -7.78 -18.47 5.26
CA LYS A 159 -8.60 -19.58 5.75
C LYS A 159 -10.01 -19.12 6.03
N ASP A 160 -10.18 -17.98 6.70
CA ASP A 160 -11.45 -17.49 7.18
C ASP A 160 -12.24 -16.77 6.08
N SER A 161 -13.57 -16.88 6.10
CA SER A 161 -14.42 -16.27 5.07
C SER A 161 -14.39 -14.73 5.09
N THR A 162 -13.97 -14.14 6.20
CA THR A 162 -13.89 -12.69 6.36
C THR A 162 -12.56 -12.10 5.87
N GLU A 163 -11.55 -12.93 5.66
CA GLU A 163 -10.22 -12.47 5.24
C GLU A 163 -10.21 -12.00 3.79
N ILE A 164 -9.48 -10.93 3.52
CA ILE A 164 -9.47 -10.25 2.21
C ILE A 164 -8.65 -11.07 1.20
N GLU A 165 -9.26 -11.45 0.08
CA GLU A 165 -8.61 -12.23 -0.98
C GLU A 165 -8.10 -11.34 -2.12
N VAL A 166 -8.86 -10.28 -2.44
CA VAL A 166 -8.60 -9.42 -3.60
C VAL A 166 -8.87 -7.97 -3.22
N VAL A 167 -7.98 -7.09 -3.67
CA VAL A 167 -8.23 -5.64 -3.69
C VAL A 167 -8.27 -5.12 -5.13
N TYR A 168 -9.01 -4.05 -5.33
CA TYR A 168 -9.17 -3.37 -6.60
C TYR A 168 -8.68 -1.94 -6.45
N TRP A 169 -7.82 -1.51 -7.36
CA TRP A 169 -7.12 -0.24 -7.30
C TRP A 169 -7.26 0.53 -8.60
N THR A 170 -7.37 1.86 -8.57
CA THR A 170 -7.30 2.72 -9.77
C THR A 170 -6.15 3.71 -9.62
N ASP A 171 -5.59 4.17 -10.75
CA ASP A 171 -4.59 5.25 -10.72
C ASP A 171 -5.14 6.54 -10.12
N GLN A 172 -6.45 6.76 -10.28
CA GLN A 172 -7.11 7.98 -9.83
C GLN A 172 -7.47 7.91 -8.34
N ASP A 173 -8.23 6.90 -7.90
CA ASP A 173 -8.92 6.93 -6.60
C ASP A 173 -8.26 6.03 -5.54
N GLY A 174 -7.15 5.39 -5.89
CA GLY A 174 -6.47 4.45 -5.01
C GLY A 174 -7.24 3.15 -4.81
N LEU A 175 -7.38 2.70 -3.57
CA LEU A 175 -8.16 1.53 -3.18
C LEU A 175 -9.66 1.83 -3.34
N VAL A 176 -10.29 1.23 -4.36
CA VAL A 176 -11.70 1.49 -4.68
C VAL A 176 -12.63 0.38 -4.22
N ALA A 177 -12.13 -0.84 -4.07
CA ALA A 177 -12.91 -1.96 -3.57
C ALA A 177 -12.03 -3.08 -3.04
N TYR A 178 -12.61 -3.98 -2.25
CA TYR A 178 -11.98 -5.24 -1.88
C TYR A 178 -13.04 -6.35 -1.72
N ARG A 179 -12.60 -7.60 -1.81
CA ARG A 179 -13.46 -8.78 -1.67
C ARG A 179 -12.83 -9.77 -0.71
N ASN A 180 -13.62 -10.25 0.25
CA ASN A 180 -13.18 -11.32 1.13
C ASN A 180 -13.40 -12.71 0.51
N LYS A 181 -12.79 -13.73 1.12
CA LYS A 181 -12.90 -15.13 0.67
C LYS A 181 -14.35 -15.64 0.67
N GLY A 182 -15.20 -15.11 1.55
CA GLY A 182 -16.64 -15.40 1.60
C GLY A 182 -17.45 -14.78 0.45
N GLY A 183 -16.82 -13.95 -0.40
CA GLY A 183 -17.45 -13.31 -1.54
C GLY A 183 -18.16 -11.99 -1.20
N GLU A 184 -18.06 -11.48 0.02
CA GLU A 184 -18.54 -10.15 0.37
C GLU A 184 -17.65 -9.11 -0.32
N ILE A 185 -18.29 -8.17 -1.00
CA ILE A 185 -17.63 -7.11 -1.77
C ILE A 185 -17.87 -5.80 -1.04
N TRP A 186 -16.80 -5.04 -0.87
CA TRP A 186 -16.78 -3.74 -0.22
C TRP A 186 -16.32 -2.69 -1.22
N THR A 187 -17.09 -1.62 -1.40
CA THR A 187 -16.82 -0.57 -2.39
C THR A 187 -16.71 0.80 -1.73
N LYS A 188 -15.76 1.62 -2.18
CA LYS A 188 -15.57 3.01 -1.73
C LYS A 188 -16.85 3.79 -2.01
N LYS A 189 -17.44 4.39 -0.96
CA LYS A 189 -18.57 5.31 -1.11
C LYS A 189 -18.05 6.63 -1.70
N LYS A 190 -18.84 7.20 -2.61
CA LYS A 190 -18.65 8.56 -3.12
C LYS A 190 -19.21 9.59 -2.14
#